data_AF-A0A2E3HE45-F1
#
_entry.id   AF-A0A2E3HE45-F1
#
_cell.length_a   1.000
_cell.length_b   1.000
_cell.length_c   1.000
_cell.angle_alpha   90.00
_cell.angle_beta   90.00
_cell.angle_gamma   90.00
#
_symmetry.space_group_name_H-M   'P 1'
#
loop_
_entity.id
_entity.type
_entity.pdbx_description
1 polymer ?
#
loop_
_entity_poly.entity_id
_entity_poly.type
_entity_poly.pdbx_seq_one_letter_code
_entity_poly.pdbx_strand_id
1 'polypeptide(L)'
;MSLLEYYSDLDPSEFEGEVQKLQGLPMSQRMLAMNLLFSRWAENDPKGSWERSQQMGFPEMFMARAGAVSGWAASNPEALAREYSNDPNEFGMGPGGRGKGDTAAMIAGEWAKQNPDAALKWAQTLDEGEAADAIGGIFNELSQKDPQEALRMAATLDDNARGDAYESIAASWAISDYAAADRWISSLGEGQGKVRFAAIESLANASPSQAARETAKLPAGEERDELVAEVSREWARQDAPSAFEWLTESGSEGAVEEGIGRVVGALAREDPERVLDYIDSQDAGEVRDNAVQGYVYGNRDASPADTIRLAETISGEEDRQRAVTRVAYEWAREDPQATLQYLETTEVIGEESRQRISEMAERAAAGEEVGRSFRGPPGRR
;
A
#
# COMPACT_ATOMS: atom_id res chain seq x y z
N MET A 1 32.86 11.15 -11.80
CA MET A 1 32.70 9.76 -11.36
C MET A 1 31.32 9.65 -10.76
N SER A 2 30.46 8.83 -11.35
CA SER A 2 29.14 8.56 -10.77
C SER A 2 29.29 7.75 -9.48
N LEU A 3 28.29 7.74 -8.60
CA LEU A 3 28.31 6.89 -7.40
C LEU A 3 28.46 5.40 -7.76
N LEU A 4 27.85 4.99 -8.89
CA LEU A 4 27.98 3.63 -9.42
C LEU A 4 29.41 3.27 -9.80
N GLU A 5 30.13 4.18 -10.46
CA GLU A 5 31.56 4.00 -10.82
C GLU A 5 32.48 4.06 -9.61
N TYR A 6 32.12 4.81 -8.57
CA TYR A 6 32.92 4.86 -7.35
C TYR A 6 32.79 3.56 -6.54
N TYR A 7 31.58 3.01 -6.44
CA TYR A 7 31.35 1.76 -5.70
C TYR A 7 31.85 0.51 -6.41
N SER A 8 32.08 0.54 -7.72
CA SER A 8 32.62 -0.61 -8.45
C SER A 8 34.07 -0.95 -8.11
N ASP A 9 34.82 0.02 -7.57
CA ASP A 9 36.26 -0.12 -7.27
C ASP A 9 36.53 -0.47 -5.81
N LEU A 10 35.50 -0.62 -4.97
CA LEU A 10 35.63 -0.86 -3.54
C LEU A 10 35.84 -2.34 -3.19
N ASP A 11 36.73 -2.60 -2.25
CA ASP A 11 36.86 -3.89 -1.59
C ASP A 11 35.72 -4.13 -0.59
N PRO A 12 35.26 -5.38 -0.35
CA PRO A 12 34.27 -5.71 0.70
C PRO A 12 34.52 -5.04 2.06
N SER A 13 35.79 -4.87 2.45
CA SER A 13 36.16 -4.20 3.71
C SER A 13 35.95 -2.67 3.73
N GLU A 14 35.78 -2.04 2.57
CA GLU A 14 35.60 -0.59 2.44
C GLU A 14 34.12 -0.16 2.46
N PHE A 15 33.19 -1.08 2.16
CA PHE A 15 31.76 -0.80 2.14
C PHE A 15 31.22 -0.35 3.51
N GLU A 16 31.76 -0.84 4.62
CA GLU A 16 31.37 -0.39 5.97
C GLU A 16 31.66 1.10 6.21
N GLY A 17 32.80 1.58 5.68
CA GLY A 17 33.18 2.99 5.75
C GLY A 17 32.26 3.88 4.92
N GLU A 18 31.77 3.38 3.79
CA GLU A 18 30.83 4.11 2.93
C GLU A 18 29.45 4.27 3.57
N VAL A 19 28.94 3.23 4.26
CA VAL A 19 27.67 3.33 5.00
C VAL A 19 27.67 4.50 5.99
N GLN A 20 28.82 4.76 6.65
CA GLN A 20 28.95 5.89 7.58
C GLN A 20 28.93 7.25 6.86
N LYS A 21 29.56 7.35 5.69
CA LYS A 21 29.59 8.59 4.90
C LYS A 21 28.18 9.00 4.44
N LEU A 22 27.31 8.03 4.17
CA LEU A 22 25.92 8.29 3.76
C LEU A 22 25.06 8.92 4.86
N GLN A 23 25.44 8.83 6.14
CA GLN A 23 24.68 9.41 7.26
C GLN A 23 24.60 10.95 7.19
N GLY A 24 25.55 11.59 6.51
CA GLY A 24 25.54 13.04 6.29
C GLY A 24 24.55 13.52 5.22
N LEU A 25 23.94 12.62 4.45
CA LEU A 25 23.06 12.97 3.33
C LEU A 25 21.61 13.22 3.77
N PRO A 26 20.84 14.03 3.02
CA PRO A 26 19.38 14.10 3.15
C PRO A 26 18.73 12.73 3.00
N MET A 27 17.62 12.50 3.70
CA MET A 27 16.96 11.18 3.79
C MET A 27 16.71 10.53 2.42
N SER A 28 16.11 11.25 1.48
CA SER A 28 15.78 10.70 0.15
C SER A 28 17.03 10.26 -0.63
N GLN A 29 18.10 11.06 -0.58
CA GLN A 29 19.38 10.75 -1.22
C GLN A 29 20.07 9.58 -0.53
N ARG A 30 20.02 9.55 0.81
CA ARG A 30 20.55 8.45 1.61
C ARG A 30 19.87 7.13 1.27
N MET A 31 18.54 7.11 1.16
CA MET A 31 17.78 5.91 0.83
C MET A 31 18.17 5.33 -0.53
N LEU A 32 18.26 6.17 -1.56
CA LEU A 32 18.72 5.75 -2.88
C LEU A 32 20.17 5.24 -2.84
N ALA A 33 21.07 5.98 -2.18
CA ALA A 33 22.48 5.61 -2.09
C ALA A 33 22.69 4.29 -1.33
N MET A 34 21.89 4.01 -0.29
CA MET A 34 21.93 2.73 0.42
C MET A 34 21.59 1.57 -0.50
N ASN A 35 20.53 1.68 -1.30
CA ASN A 35 20.16 0.62 -2.24
C ASN A 35 21.28 0.33 -3.24
N LEU A 36 21.87 1.37 -3.83
CA LEU A 36 22.97 1.22 -4.78
C LEU A 36 24.23 0.63 -4.14
N LEU A 37 24.60 1.09 -2.95
CA LEU A 37 25.78 0.61 -2.21
C LEU A 37 25.65 -0.88 -1.88
N PHE A 38 24.51 -1.30 -1.32
CA PHE A 38 24.29 -2.68 -0.93
C PHE A 38 24.11 -3.61 -2.14
N SER A 39 23.54 -3.12 -3.23
CA SER A 39 23.50 -3.84 -4.51
C SER A 39 24.91 -4.11 -5.04
N ARG A 40 25.78 -3.09 -5.08
CA ARG A 40 27.18 -3.26 -5.50
C ARG A 40 28.00 -4.12 -4.56
N TRP A 41 27.81 -3.98 -3.25
CA TRP A 41 28.43 -4.88 -2.28
C TRP A 41 28.00 -6.33 -2.57
N ALA A 42 26.71 -6.58 -2.79
CA ALA A 42 26.22 -7.92 -2.98
C ALA A 42 26.68 -8.59 -4.29
N GLU A 43 27.09 -7.83 -5.30
CA GLU A 43 27.72 -8.38 -6.50
C GLU A 43 29.08 -9.06 -6.20
N ASN A 44 29.79 -8.61 -5.16
CA ASN A 44 31.11 -9.11 -4.75
C ASN A 44 31.05 -10.02 -3.51
N ASP A 45 30.28 -9.62 -2.51
CA ASP A 45 30.06 -10.35 -1.25
C ASP A 45 28.57 -10.32 -0.86
N PRO A 46 27.76 -11.22 -1.47
CA PRO A 46 26.32 -11.24 -1.25
C PRO A 46 25.91 -11.49 0.20
N LYS A 47 26.61 -12.40 0.90
CA LYS A 47 26.30 -12.74 2.29
C LYS A 47 26.68 -11.61 3.24
N GLY A 48 27.85 -11.00 3.08
CA GLY A 48 28.23 -9.84 3.90
C GLY A 48 27.29 -8.65 3.70
N SER A 49 26.91 -8.36 2.46
CA SER A 49 25.92 -7.30 2.16
C SER A 49 24.57 -7.59 2.83
N TRP A 50 24.07 -8.82 2.72
CA TRP A 50 22.82 -9.24 3.35
C TRP A 50 22.87 -9.16 4.88
N GLU A 51 23.88 -9.77 5.51
CA GLU A 51 24.06 -9.76 6.97
C GLU A 51 24.16 -8.32 7.51
N ARG A 52 24.87 -7.44 6.79
CA ARG A 52 24.98 -6.04 7.18
C ARG A 52 23.66 -5.31 7.03
N SER A 53 22.87 -5.60 6.00
CA SER A 53 21.57 -4.96 5.77
C SER A 53 20.58 -5.23 6.91
N GLN A 54 20.66 -6.40 7.54
CA GLN A 54 19.83 -6.77 8.68
C GLN A 54 20.14 -5.97 9.96
N GLN A 55 21.37 -5.43 10.07
CA GLN A 55 21.81 -4.65 11.22
C GLN A 55 21.49 -3.16 11.10
N MET A 56 20.92 -2.73 9.96
CA MET A 56 20.58 -1.34 9.71
C MET A 56 19.35 -0.91 10.53
N GLY A 57 19.30 0.37 10.90
CA GLY A 57 18.13 0.96 11.56
C GLY A 57 16.97 1.21 10.59
N PHE A 58 15.77 1.42 11.13
CA PHE A 58 14.64 1.90 10.34
C PHE A 58 14.76 3.41 10.06
N PRO A 59 14.42 3.88 8.85
CA PRO A 59 13.89 3.12 7.70
C PRO A 59 14.97 2.61 6.71
N GLU A 60 16.25 2.93 6.90
CA GLU A 60 17.34 2.58 5.97
C GLU A 60 17.46 1.08 5.69
N MET A 61 17.09 0.24 6.68
CA MET A 61 17.03 -1.22 6.55
C MET A 61 16.32 -1.67 5.27
N PHE A 62 15.20 -1.04 4.91
CA PHE A 62 14.43 -1.45 3.73
C PHE A 62 15.23 -1.31 2.44
N MET A 63 15.92 -0.18 2.26
CA MET A 63 16.70 0.06 1.04
C MET A 63 17.96 -0.78 0.99
N ALA A 64 18.61 -0.99 2.14
CA ALA A 64 19.78 -1.85 2.25
C ALA A 64 19.44 -3.31 1.90
N ARG A 65 18.35 -3.86 2.45
CA ARG A 65 17.86 -5.21 2.13
C ARG A 65 17.49 -5.35 0.66
N ALA A 66 16.72 -4.39 0.14
CA ALA A 66 16.35 -4.35 -1.27
C ALA A 66 17.58 -4.34 -2.18
N GLY A 67 18.59 -3.53 -1.84
CA GLY A 67 19.86 -3.45 -2.56
C GLY A 67 20.59 -4.78 -2.52
N ALA A 68 20.80 -5.35 -1.33
CA ALA A 68 21.53 -6.60 -1.14
C ALA A 68 20.91 -7.75 -1.94
N VAL A 69 19.59 -7.94 -1.85
CA VAL A 69 18.88 -8.98 -2.60
C VAL A 69 18.96 -8.71 -4.11
N SER A 70 18.79 -7.46 -4.57
CA SER A 70 18.89 -7.13 -6.00
C SER A 70 20.28 -7.42 -6.57
N GLY A 71 21.35 -7.01 -5.87
CA GLY A 71 22.72 -7.26 -6.31
C GLY A 71 23.12 -8.74 -6.26
N TRP A 72 22.63 -9.48 -5.26
CA TRP A 72 22.81 -10.93 -5.19
C TRP A 72 22.05 -11.63 -6.32
N ALA A 73 20.78 -11.25 -6.57
CA ALA A 73 19.99 -11.82 -7.67
C ALA A 73 20.59 -11.48 -9.05
N ALA A 74 21.18 -10.29 -9.22
CA ALA A 74 21.86 -9.90 -10.44
C ALA A 74 23.14 -10.71 -10.69
N SER A 75 23.91 -11.02 -9.65
CA SER A 75 25.19 -11.72 -9.76
C SER A 75 25.06 -13.26 -9.77
N ASN A 76 24.19 -13.82 -8.93
CA ASN A 76 23.97 -15.27 -8.79
C ASN A 76 22.58 -15.58 -8.24
N PRO A 77 21.53 -15.50 -9.08
CA PRO A 77 20.15 -15.71 -8.66
C PRO A 77 19.90 -17.14 -8.16
N GLU A 78 20.56 -18.16 -8.71
CA GLU A 78 20.41 -19.55 -8.26
C GLU A 78 20.89 -19.76 -6.82
N ALA A 79 21.98 -19.09 -6.43
CA ALA A 79 22.50 -19.18 -5.06
C ALA A 79 21.54 -18.49 -4.09
N LEU A 80 21.06 -17.30 -4.41
CA LEU A 80 20.10 -16.56 -3.60
C LEU A 80 18.78 -17.31 -3.48
N ALA A 81 18.23 -17.81 -4.59
CA ALA A 81 17.01 -18.61 -4.62
C ALA A 81 17.11 -19.83 -3.70
N ARG A 82 18.27 -20.50 -3.63
CA ARG A 82 18.50 -21.61 -2.72
C ARG A 82 18.48 -21.18 -1.25
N GLU A 83 19.14 -20.07 -0.92
CA GLU A 83 19.16 -19.56 0.45
C GLU A 83 17.76 -19.09 0.87
N TYR A 84 17.05 -18.38 -0.01
CA TYR A 84 15.65 -17.99 0.18
C TYR A 84 14.76 -19.20 0.47
N SER A 85 14.83 -20.25 -0.36
CA SER A 85 14.00 -21.45 -0.18
C SER A 85 14.34 -22.24 1.09
N ASN A 86 15.52 -22.04 1.70
CA ASN A 86 15.88 -22.67 2.96
C ASN A 86 15.22 -21.97 4.17
N ASP A 87 15.18 -20.62 4.16
CA ASP A 87 14.51 -19.83 5.21
C ASP A 87 13.90 -18.53 4.64
N PRO A 88 12.69 -18.59 4.05
CA PRO A 88 12.04 -17.42 3.45
C PRO A 88 11.79 -16.27 4.45
N ASN A 89 11.64 -16.59 5.74
CA ASN A 89 11.36 -15.58 6.76
C ASN A 89 12.58 -14.72 7.07
N GLU A 90 13.80 -15.25 6.86
CA GLU A 90 15.02 -14.46 6.96
C GLU A 90 14.98 -13.29 5.97
N PHE A 91 14.50 -13.56 4.76
CA PHE A 91 14.47 -12.64 3.62
C PHE A 91 13.29 -11.67 3.59
N GLY A 92 12.45 -11.63 4.62
CA GLY A 92 11.34 -10.67 4.70
C GLY A 92 11.83 -9.22 4.74
N MET A 93 11.23 -8.34 3.94
CA MET A 93 11.57 -6.91 3.91
C MET A 93 11.23 -6.17 5.21
N GLY A 94 10.20 -6.62 5.93
CA GLY A 94 9.70 -6.00 7.16
C GLY A 94 10.10 -6.72 8.46
N PRO A 95 9.75 -6.14 9.63
CA PRO A 95 9.95 -6.79 10.92
C PRO A 95 9.24 -8.15 10.99
N GLY A 96 9.92 -9.17 11.53
CA GLY A 96 9.36 -10.49 11.79
C GLY A 96 9.05 -11.32 10.52
N GLY A 97 9.80 -11.13 9.44
CA GLY A 97 9.67 -11.93 8.21
C GLY A 97 8.52 -11.52 7.28
N ARG A 98 7.88 -10.37 7.54
CA ARG A 98 6.85 -9.82 6.64
C ARG A 98 7.48 -9.39 5.31
N GLY A 99 6.74 -9.52 4.22
CA GLY A 99 7.21 -9.14 2.88
C GLY A 99 8.17 -10.15 2.24
N LYS A 100 8.08 -11.42 2.61
CA LYS A 100 8.84 -12.49 1.92
C LYS A 100 8.38 -12.65 0.46
N GLY A 101 7.08 -12.52 0.21
CA GLY A 101 6.50 -12.45 -1.14
C GLY A 101 7.12 -11.37 -2.02
N ASP A 102 7.24 -10.14 -1.49
CA ASP A 102 7.93 -9.03 -2.18
C ASP A 102 9.37 -9.39 -2.54
N THR A 103 10.07 -10.08 -1.63
CA THR A 103 11.43 -10.58 -1.89
C THR A 103 11.44 -11.65 -2.96
N ALA A 104 10.48 -12.59 -2.95
CA ALA A 104 10.36 -13.61 -3.97
C ALA A 104 10.13 -12.99 -5.36
N ALA A 105 9.22 -12.02 -5.48
CA ALA A 105 8.98 -11.24 -6.69
C ALA A 105 10.27 -10.55 -7.19
N MET A 106 11.03 -9.94 -6.29
CA MET A 106 12.26 -9.24 -6.66
C MET A 106 13.37 -10.19 -7.14
N ILE A 107 13.56 -11.33 -6.46
CA ILE A 107 14.50 -12.38 -6.90
C ILE A 107 14.11 -12.89 -8.29
N ALA A 108 12.82 -13.21 -8.47
CA ALA A 108 12.31 -13.78 -9.70
C ALA A 108 12.44 -12.82 -10.89
N GLY A 109 12.10 -11.54 -10.68
CA GLY A 109 12.21 -10.50 -11.70
C GLY A 109 13.64 -10.25 -12.13
N GLU A 110 14.59 -10.14 -11.19
CA GLU A 110 16.00 -9.96 -11.52
C GLU A 110 16.59 -11.19 -12.22
N TRP A 111 16.20 -12.40 -11.79
CA TRP A 111 16.59 -13.63 -12.48
C TRP A 111 16.01 -13.70 -13.90
N ALA A 112 14.77 -13.24 -14.11
CA ALA A 112 14.12 -13.23 -15.42
C ALA A 112 14.83 -12.37 -16.47
N LYS A 113 15.58 -11.34 -16.05
CA LYS A 113 16.45 -10.55 -16.96
C LYS A 113 17.49 -11.42 -17.66
N GLN A 114 17.94 -12.49 -16.99
CA GLN A 114 19.00 -13.38 -17.45
C GLN A 114 18.43 -14.70 -18.00
N ASN A 115 17.50 -15.32 -17.28
CA ASN A 115 16.95 -16.63 -17.59
C ASN A 115 15.52 -16.80 -17.02
N PRO A 116 14.48 -16.38 -17.77
CA PRO A 116 13.11 -16.45 -17.30
C PRO A 116 12.59 -17.89 -17.13
N ASP A 117 13.09 -18.86 -17.90
CA ASP A 117 12.72 -20.27 -17.74
C ASP A 117 13.21 -20.85 -16.40
N ALA A 118 14.41 -20.45 -15.96
CA ALA A 118 14.95 -20.89 -14.69
C ALA A 118 14.23 -20.21 -13.51
N ALA A 119 13.92 -18.93 -13.63
CA ALA A 119 13.12 -18.19 -12.66
C ALA A 119 11.71 -18.80 -12.48
N LEU A 120 11.03 -19.16 -13.58
CA LEU A 120 9.72 -19.82 -13.53
C LEU A 120 9.78 -21.19 -12.85
N LYS A 121 10.82 -21.99 -13.15
CA LYS A 121 11.03 -23.27 -12.48
C LYS A 121 11.22 -23.11 -10.98
N TRP A 122 11.93 -22.07 -10.55
CA TRP A 122 12.08 -21.78 -9.12
C TRP A 122 10.78 -21.30 -8.49
N ALA A 123 10.04 -20.40 -9.13
CA ALA A 123 8.74 -19.93 -8.64
C ALA A 123 7.78 -21.11 -8.36
N GLN A 124 7.77 -22.13 -9.24
CA GLN A 124 6.98 -23.36 -9.08
C GLN A 124 7.40 -24.25 -7.91
N THR A 125 8.53 -23.97 -7.25
CA THR A 125 8.96 -24.69 -6.04
C THR A 125 8.53 -24.01 -4.74
N LEU A 126 7.99 -22.79 -4.82
CA LEU A 126 7.57 -22.01 -3.67
C LEU A 126 6.15 -22.38 -3.24
N ASP A 127 5.77 -21.98 -2.02
CA ASP A 127 4.39 -22.05 -1.56
C ASP A 127 3.48 -21.15 -2.43
N GLU A 128 2.20 -21.50 -2.55
CA GLU A 128 1.24 -20.89 -3.51
C GLU A 128 1.28 -19.36 -3.57
N GLY A 129 1.27 -18.67 -2.42
CA GLY A 129 1.33 -17.20 -2.37
C GLY A 129 2.66 -16.64 -2.88
N GLU A 130 3.79 -17.23 -2.46
CA GLU A 130 5.13 -16.79 -2.90
C GLU A 130 5.40 -17.14 -4.36
N ALA A 131 4.80 -18.22 -4.86
CA ALA A 131 4.82 -18.57 -6.27
C ALA A 131 4.10 -17.51 -7.12
N ALA A 132 2.91 -17.06 -6.69
CA ALA A 132 2.17 -15.99 -7.36
C ALA A 132 2.97 -14.67 -7.38
N ASP A 133 3.57 -14.29 -6.25
CA ASP A 133 4.43 -13.10 -6.16
C ASP A 133 5.66 -13.22 -7.09
N ALA A 134 6.33 -14.37 -7.10
CA ALA A 134 7.47 -14.63 -7.97
C ALA A 134 7.10 -14.60 -9.46
N ILE A 135 5.97 -15.21 -9.84
CA ILE A 135 5.42 -15.14 -11.21
C ILE A 135 5.14 -13.69 -11.58
N GLY A 136 4.52 -12.92 -10.69
CA GLY A 136 4.25 -11.51 -10.94
C GLY A 136 5.52 -10.70 -11.17
N GLY A 137 6.57 -10.94 -10.37
CA GLY A 137 7.89 -10.34 -10.57
C GLY A 137 8.51 -10.65 -11.93
N ILE A 138 8.45 -11.92 -12.36
CA ILE A 138 8.96 -12.37 -13.67
C ILE A 138 8.23 -11.65 -14.81
N PHE A 139 6.89 -11.67 -14.78
CA PHE A 139 6.10 -11.14 -15.89
C PHE A 139 6.02 -9.62 -15.90
N ASN A 140 6.16 -8.97 -14.76
CA ASN A 140 6.38 -7.52 -14.71
C ASN A 140 7.67 -7.14 -15.48
N GLU A 141 8.79 -7.80 -15.21
CA GLU A 141 10.07 -7.54 -15.89
C GLU A 141 9.99 -7.85 -17.39
N LEU A 142 9.45 -9.01 -17.76
CA LEU A 142 9.30 -9.39 -19.17
C LEU A 142 8.39 -8.42 -19.92
N SER A 143 7.28 -7.99 -19.31
CA SER A 143 6.34 -7.05 -19.92
C SER A 143 6.94 -5.66 -20.13
N GLN A 144 7.78 -5.17 -19.21
CA GLN A 144 8.48 -3.89 -19.40
C GLN A 144 9.40 -3.90 -20.62
N LYS A 145 9.96 -5.07 -20.97
CA LYS A 145 10.86 -5.23 -22.12
C LYS A 145 10.13 -5.55 -23.41
N ASP A 146 9.23 -6.54 -23.38
CA ASP A 146 8.46 -7.01 -24.53
C ASP A 146 7.16 -7.70 -24.05
N PRO A 147 6.03 -6.98 -24.01
CA PRO A 147 4.74 -7.55 -23.61
C PRO A 147 4.30 -8.74 -24.47
N GLN A 148 4.68 -8.79 -25.76
CA GLN A 148 4.25 -9.87 -26.64
C GLN A 148 4.99 -11.17 -26.32
N GLU A 149 6.30 -11.08 -26.04
CA GLU A 149 7.07 -12.23 -25.60
C GLU A 149 6.63 -12.70 -24.22
N ALA A 150 6.30 -11.78 -23.30
CA ALA A 150 5.72 -12.11 -22.01
C ALA A 150 4.42 -12.91 -22.17
N LEU A 151 3.51 -12.49 -23.06
CA LEU A 151 2.27 -13.23 -23.34
C LEU A 151 2.52 -14.62 -23.93
N ARG A 152 3.48 -14.74 -24.85
CA ARG A 152 3.86 -16.04 -25.45
C ARG A 152 4.37 -17.00 -24.38
N MET A 153 5.13 -16.50 -23.40
CA MET A 153 5.65 -17.29 -22.30
C MET A 153 4.56 -17.66 -21.30
N ALA A 154 3.70 -16.71 -20.91
CA ALA A 154 2.57 -16.93 -20.01
C ALA A 154 1.60 -18.00 -20.55
N ALA A 155 1.40 -18.07 -21.86
CA ALA A 155 0.56 -19.09 -22.50
C ALA A 155 1.04 -20.54 -22.31
N THR A 156 2.28 -20.75 -21.83
CA THR A 156 2.82 -22.09 -21.54
C THR A 156 2.57 -22.56 -20.10
N LEU A 157 2.05 -21.68 -19.25
CA LEU A 157 1.76 -21.96 -17.85
C LEU A 157 0.41 -22.65 -17.67
N ASP A 158 0.25 -23.32 -16.53
CA ASP A 158 -1.07 -23.79 -16.07
C ASP A 158 -2.02 -22.61 -15.82
N ASP A 159 -3.31 -22.92 -15.65
CA ASP A 159 -4.36 -21.91 -15.63
C ASP A 159 -4.22 -20.89 -14.50
N ASN A 160 -3.73 -21.31 -13.33
CA ASN A 160 -3.57 -20.42 -12.19
C ASN A 160 -2.39 -19.47 -12.41
N ALA A 161 -1.21 -20.03 -12.67
CA ALA A 161 0.00 -19.26 -12.93
C ALA A 161 -0.14 -18.33 -14.17
N ARG A 162 -0.93 -18.76 -15.17
CA ARG A 162 -1.25 -17.93 -16.33
C ARG A 162 -2.13 -16.73 -15.99
N GLY A 163 -3.07 -16.89 -15.05
CA GLY A 163 -3.88 -15.79 -14.52
C GLY A 163 -3.00 -14.72 -13.88
N ASP A 164 -2.15 -15.12 -12.92
CA ASP A 164 -1.22 -14.23 -12.22
C ASP A 164 -0.27 -13.50 -13.20
N ALA A 165 0.24 -14.24 -14.20
CA ALA A 165 1.06 -13.68 -15.25
C ALA A 165 0.31 -12.63 -16.09
N TYR A 166 -0.94 -12.91 -16.47
CA TYR A 166 -1.75 -11.98 -17.26
C TYR A 166 -2.06 -10.69 -16.49
N GLU A 167 -2.43 -10.77 -15.22
CA GLU A 167 -2.64 -9.60 -14.38
C GLU A 167 -1.38 -8.73 -14.29
N SER A 168 -0.21 -9.36 -14.10
CA SER A 168 1.08 -8.67 -14.03
C SER A 168 1.53 -8.05 -15.35
N ILE A 169 1.29 -8.74 -16.47
CA ILE A 169 1.53 -8.20 -17.82
C ILE A 169 0.64 -6.98 -18.04
N ALA A 170 -0.64 -7.06 -17.68
CA ALA A 170 -1.62 -5.99 -17.86
C ALA A 170 -1.25 -4.74 -17.07
N ALA A 171 -0.92 -4.90 -15.78
CA ALA A 171 -0.49 -3.82 -14.91
C ALA A 171 0.73 -3.07 -15.48
N SER A 172 1.78 -3.81 -15.85
CA SER A 172 3.01 -3.24 -16.40
C SER A 172 2.81 -2.59 -17.78
N TRP A 173 2.07 -3.26 -18.68
CA TRP A 173 1.82 -2.78 -20.03
C TRP A 173 0.90 -1.55 -20.03
N ALA A 174 -0.06 -1.46 -19.11
CA ALA A 174 -0.97 -0.33 -19.00
C ALA A 174 -0.25 1.01 -18.73
N ILE A 175 0.83 0.99 -17.93
CA ILE A 175 1.64 2.18 -17.65
C ILE A 175 2.31 2.71 -18.91
N SER A 176 2.76 1.83 -19.82
CA SER A 176 3.52 2.22 -21.03
C SER A 176 2.63 2.45 -22.25
N ASP A 177 1.63 1.60 -22.48
CA ASP A 177 0.67 1.69 -23.58
C ASP A 177 -0.67 1.04 -23.20
N TYR A 178 -1.48 1.76 -22.43
CA TYR A 178 -2.83 1.33 -22.06
C TYR A 178 -3.69 0.95 -23.26
N ALA A 179 -3.58 1.65 -24.39
CA ALA A 179 -4.43 1.36 -25.55
C ALA A 179 -4.10 -0.01 -26.15
N ALA A 180 -2.83 -0.41 -26.16
CA ALA A 180 -2.42 -1.74 -26.59
C ALA A 180 -2.77 -2.82 -25.57
N ALA A 181 -2.53 -2.57 -24.27
CA ALA A 181 -2.94 -3.46 -23.19
C ALA A 181 -4.45 -3.73 -23.23
N ASP A 182 -5.27 -2.67 -23.31
CA ASP A 182 -6.73 -2.77 -23.35
C ASP A 182 -7.24 -3.54 -24.58
N ARG A 183 -6.60 -3.40 -25.75
CA ARG A 183 -6.95 -4.24 -26.93
C ARG A 183 -6.73 -5.72 -26.66
N TRP A 184 -5.64 -6.07 -25.98
CA TRP A 184 -5.36 -7.45 -25.60
C TRP A 184 -6.32 -7.92 -24.50
N ILE A 185 -6.54 -7.15 -23.43
CA ILE A 185 -7.50 -7.44 -22.36
C ILE A 185 -8.91 -7.64 -22.93
N SER A 186 -9.30 -6.82 -23.90
CA SER A 186 -10.58 -6.91 -24.61
C SER A 186 -10.74 -8.18 -25.45
N SER A 187 -9.63 -8.84 -25.77
CA SER A 187 -9.62 -10.14 -26.47
C SER A 187 -9.68 -11.34 -25.52
N LEU A 188 -9.48 -11.12 -24.21
CA LEU A 188 -9.62 -12.17 -23.21
C LEU A 188 -11.10 -12.54 -23.06
N GLY A 189 -11.36 -13.85 -22.95
CA GLY A 189 -12.69 -14.36 -22.61
C GLY A 189 -12.90 -14.33 -21.10
N GLU A 190 -12.97 -15.50 -20.50
CA GLU A 190 -13.05 -15.65 -19.04
C GLU A 190 -11.82 -15.04 -18.34
N GLY A 191 -12.01 -14.39 -17.20
CA GLY A 191 -10.95 -13.75 -16.41
C GLY A 191 -10.62 -12.31 -16.81
N GLN A 192 -11.22 -11.77 -17.88
CA GLN A 192 -10.99 -10.40 -18.37
C GLN A 192 -11.09 -9.32 -17.29
N GLY A 193 -12.12 -9.37 -16.44
CA GLY A 193 -12.37 -8.32 -15.43
C GLY A 193 -11.21 -8.13 -14.46
N LYS A 194 -10.63 -9.24 -13.96
CA LYS A 194 -9.45 -9.19 -13.07
C LYS A 194 -8.24 -8.56 -13.76
N VAL A 195 -7.99 -8.95 -15.01
CA VAL A 195 -6.88 -8.41 -15.79
C VAL A 195 -7.07 -6.92 -16.09
N ARG A 196 -8.31 -6.50 -16.37
CA ARG A 196 -8.66 -5.09 -16.53
C ARG A 196 -8.48 -4.30 -15.23
N PHE A 197 -8.90 -4.88 -14.11
CA PHE A 197 -8.74 -4.28 -12.80
C PHE A 197 -7.26 -3.99 -12.49
N ALA A 198 -6.39 -4.98 -12.64
CA ALA A 198 -4.94 -4.83 -12.45
C ALA A 198 -4.34 -3.75 -13.37
N ALA A 199 -4.76 -3.69 -14.64
CA ALA A 199 -4.32 -2.67 -15.58
C ALA A 199 -4.72 -1.25 -15.15
N ILE A 200 -5.98 -1.05 -14.74
CA ILE A 200 -6.49 0.27 -14.35
C ILE A 200 -5.96 0.69 -12.99
N GLU A 201 -5.85 -0.22 -12.02
CA GLU A 201 -5.23 0.05 -10.71
C GLU A 201 -3.79 0.53 -10.90
N SER A 202 -3.00 -0.16 -11.71
CA SER A 202 -1.62 0.23 -12.00
C SER A 202 -1.54 1.58 -12.74
N LEU A 203 -2.44 1.81 -13.70
CA LEU A 203 -2.57 3.11 -14.36
C LEU A 203 -2.99 4.22 -13.39
N ALA A 204 -3.84 3.93 -12.41
CA ALA A 204 -4.30 4.92 -11.42
C ALA A 204 -3.16 5.36 -10.50
N ASN A 205 -2.28 4.43 -10.14
CA ASN A 205 -1.05 4.73 -9.42
C ASN A 205 -0.13 5.66 -10.22
N ALA A 206 0.05 5.40 -11.52
CA ALA A 206 0.97 6.16 -12.37
C ALA A 206 0.39 7.48 -12.93
N SER A 207 -0.90 7.50 -13.24
CA SER A 207 -1.60 8.59 -13.95
C SER A 207 -3.11 8.53 -13.65
N PRO A 208 -3.54 8.96 -12.46
CA PRO A 208 -4.92 8.79 -12.01
C PRO A 208 -5.95 9.47 -12.91
N SER A 209 -5.63 10.65 -13.45
CA SER A 209 -6.51 11.34 -14.40
C SER A 209 -6.70 10.57 -15.72
N GLN A 210 -5.71 9.79 -16.15
CA GLN A 210 -5.84 8.92 -17.31
C GLN A 210 -6.70 7.71 -16.97
N ALA A 211 -6.40 7.03 -15.86
CA ALA A 211 -7.20 5.91 -15.37
C ALA A 211 -8.69 6.29 -15.27
N ALA A 212 -9.00 7.45 -14.71
CA ALA A 212 -10.36 7.98 -14.62
C ALA A 212 -11.06 8.12 -15.98
N ARG A 213 -10.35 8.66 -16.99
CA ARG A 213 -10.87 8.78 -18.36
C ARG A 213 -11.10 7.43 -19.03
N GLU A 214 -10.25 6.44 -18.76
CA GLU A 214 -10.38 5.11 -19.33
C GLU A 214 -11.51 4.31 -18.65
N THR A 215 -11.60 4.36 -17.32
CA THR A 215 -12.71 3.78 -16.55
C THR A 215 -14.07 4.36 -16.98
N ALA A 216 -14.14 5.66 -17.28
CA ALA A 216 -15.38 6.29 -17.75
C ALA A 216 -15.87 5.79 -19.11
N LYS A 217 -15.03 5.12 -19.91
CA LYS A 217 -15.43 4.52 -21.20
C LYS A 217 -16.08 3.15 -21.04
N LEU A 218 -15.93 2.52 -19.88
CA LEU A 218 -16.53 1.23 -19.62
C LEU A 218 -18.07 1.34 -19.57
N PRO A 219 -18.80 0.29 -19.98
CA PRO A 219 -20.24 0.25 -19.78
C PRO A 219 -20.59 0.41 -18.30
N ALA A 220 -21.74 1.04 -18.01
CA ALA A 220 -22.23 1.10 -16.65
C ALA A 220 -22.54 -0.31 -16.10
N GLY A 221 -22.13 -0.57 -14.87
CA GLY A 221 -22.27 -1.87 -14.20
C GLY A 221 -21.26 -2.01 -13.07
N GLU A 222 -21.34 -3.15 -12.36
CA GLU A 222 -20.54 -3.46 -11.17
C GLU A 222 -19.02 -3.31 -11.40
N GLU A 223 -18.48 -3.87 -12.49
CA GLU A 223 -17.05 -3.74 -12.83
C GLU A 223 -16.60 -2.28 -12.95
N ARG A 224 -17.44 -1.42 -13.56
CA ARG A 224 -17.11 0.01 -13.68
C ARG A 224 -17.17 0.70 -12.32
N ASP A 225 -18.15 0.36 -11.49
CA ASP A 225 -18.35 0.98 -10.20
C ASP A 225 -17.18 0.65 -9.23
N GLU A 226 -16.75 -0.61 -9.20
CA GLU A 226 -15.55 -1.05 -8.47
C GLU A 226 -14.30 -0.27 -8.93
N LEU A 227 -14.12 -0.14 -10.24
CA LEU A 227 -12.99 0.60 -10.81
C LEU A 227 -13.06 2.10 -10.53
N VAL A 228 -14.26 2.70 -10.45
CA VAL A 228 -14.42 4.10 -10.06
C VAL A 228 -14.01 4.30 -8.61
N ALA A 229 -14.44 3.43 -7.70
CA ALA A 229 -14.03 3.47 -6.30
C ALA A 229 -12.51 3.30 -6.16
N GLU A 230 -11.92 2.35 -6.90
CA GLU A 230 -10.48 2.07 -6.92
C GLU A 230 -9.65 3.25 -7.41
N VAL A 231 -9.96 3.77 -8.61
CA VAL A 231 -9.24 4.90 -9.18
C VAL A 231 -9.36 6.13 -8.27
N SER A 232 -10.53 6.36 -7.67
CA SER A 232 -10.73 7.49 -6.75
C SER A 232 -9.89 7.36 -5.50
N ARG A 233 -9.75 6.14 -4.97
CA ARG A 233 -8.89 5.84 -3.82
C ARG A 233 -7.42 6.14 -4.10
N GLU A 234 -6.91 5.69 -5.25
CA GLU A 234 -5.51 5.92 -5.62
C GLU A 234 -5.24 7.37 -6.01
N TRP A 235 -6.19 8.03 -6.67
CA TRP A 235 -6.11 9.45 -6.97
C TRP A 235 -6.11 10.28 -5.69
N ALA A 236 -6.93 9.95 -4.70
CA ALA A 236 -7.02 10.72 -3.46
C ALA A 236 -5.72 10.73 -2.63
N ARG A 237 -4.81 9.77 -2.85
CA ARG A 237 -3.47 9.78 -2.23
C ARG A 237 -2.55 10.85 -2.83
N GLN A 238 -2.86 11.33 -4.03
CA GLN A 238 -2.05 12.28 -4.81
C GLN A 238 -2.70 13.66 -4.91
N ASP A 239 -4.03 13.70 -5.09
CA ASP A 239 -4.85 14.90 -5.26
C ASP A 239 -6.28 14.58 -4.82
N ALA A 240 -6.55 14.80 -3.53
CA ALA A 240 -7.85 14.50 -2.93
C ALA A 240 -9.00 15.36 -3.48
N PRO A 241 -8.83 16.67 -3.74
CA PRO A 241 -9.86 17.49 -4.36
C PRO A 241 -10.32 16.95 -5.73
N SER A 242 -9.39 16.63 -6.62
CA SER A 242 -9.73 16.11 -7.96
C SER A 242 -10.38 14.72 -7.89
N ALA A 243 -9.90 13.86 -6.99
CA ALA A 243 -10.48 12.53 -6.79
C ALA A 243 -11.92 12.61 -6.27
N PHE A 244 -12.19 13.54 -5.35
CA PHE A 244 -13.52 13.78 -4.80
C PHE A 244 -14.49 14.29 -5.88
N GLU A 245 -14.07 15.26 -6.69
CA GLU A 245 -14.86 15.76 -7.82
C GLU A 245 -15.20 14.63 -8.79
N TRP A 246 -14.20 13.84 -9.18
CA TRP A 246 -14.43 12.77 -10.13
C TRP A 246 -15.36 11.67 -9.57
N LEU A 247 -15.16 11.23 -8.32
CA LEU A 247 -16.01 10.21 -7.69
C LEU A 247 -17.46 10.69 -7.61
N THR A 248 -17.69 11.91 -7.13
CA THR A 248 -19.04 12.44 -6.89
C THR A 248 -19.78 12.83 -8.16
N GLU A 249 -19.07 13.22 -9.23
CA GLU A 249 -19.68 13.56 -10.51
C GLU A 249 -19.84 12.38 -11.47
N SER A 250 -18.91 11.41 -11.43
CA SER A 250 -18.83 10.33 -12.42
C SER A 250 -19.26 8.96 -11.90
N GLY A 251 -19.29 8.78 -10.58
CA GLY A 251 -19.68 7.53 -9.92
C GLY A 251 -21.19 7.29 -9.93
N SER A 252 -21.58 6.02 -9.98
CA SER A 252 -22.94 5.61 -9.57
C SER A 252 -23.09 5.81 -8.05
N GLU A 253 -24.32 5.70 -7.55
CA GLU A 253 -24.57 5.71 -6.10
C GLU A 253 -23.73 4.64 -5.37
N GLY A 254 -23.64 3.43 -5.93
CA GLY A 254 -22.82 2.35 -5.36
C GLY A 254 -21.32 2.64 -5.40
N ALA A 255 -20.81 3.19 -6.49
CA ALA A 255 -19.40 3.58 -6.57
C ALA A 255 -19.04 4.69 -5.56
N VAL A 256 -19.93 5.68 -5.40
CA VAL A 256 -19.77 6.74 -4.40
C VAL A 256 -19.82 6.14 -3.00
N GLU A 257 -20.80 5.31 -2.70
CA GLU A 257 -20.92 4.64 -1.39
C GLU A 257 -19.63 3.89 -1.01
N GLU A 258 -19.06 3.11 -1.93
CA GLU A 258 -17.84 2.33 -1.71
C GLU A 258 -16.57 3.20 -1.56
N GLY A 259 -16.46 4.26 -2.38
CA GLY A 259 -15.25 5.08 -2.47
C GLY A 259 -15.18 6.24 -1.49
N ILE A 260 -16.33 6.84 -1.14
CA ILE A 260 -16.39 8.20 -0.59
C ILE A 260 -15.67 8.32 0.75
N GLY A 261 -15.75 7.32 1.62
CA GLY A 261 -15.11 7.38 2.94
C GLY A 261 -13.58 7.50 2.86
N ARG A 262 -12.94 6.81 1.91
CA ARG A 262 -11.49 6.88 1.72
C ARG A 262 -11.07 8.21 1.10
N VAL A 263 -11.81 8.67 0.10
CA VAL A 263 -11.54 9.93 -0.61
C VAL A 263 -11.74 11.11 0.35
N VAL A 264 -12.86 11.14 1.07
CA VAL A 264 -13.13 12.14 2.10
C VAL A 264 -12.09 12.11 3.21
N GLY A 265 -11.61 10.93 3.61
CA GLY A 265 -10.54 10.84 4.61
C GLY A 265 -9.22 11.46 4.16
N ALA A 266 -8.91 11.47 2.87
CA ALA A 266 -7.79 12.22 2.32
C ALA A 266 -8.12 13.72 2.23
N LEU A 267 -9.28 14.05 1.66
CA LEU A 267 -9.72 15.43 1.44
C LEU A 267 -9.83 16.21 2.76
N ALA A 268 -10.31 15.61 3.84
CA ALA A 268 -10.49 16.28 5.12
C ALA A 268 -9.18 16.75 5.76
N ARG A 269 -8.01 16.27 5.28
CA ARG A 269 -6.69 16.78 5.70
C ARG A 269 -6.27 18.05 4.96
N GLU A 270 -6.85 18.27 3.78
CA GLU A 270 -6.50 19.36 2.88
C GLU A 270 -7.57 20.46 2.87
N ASP A 271 -8.85 20.05 2.83
CA ASP A 271 -10.03 20.90 2.72
C ASP A 271 -11.21 20.32 3.52
N PRO A 272 -11.19 20.44 4.86
CA PRO A 272 -12.27 19.94 5.72
C PRO A 272 -13.59 20.69 5.56
N GLU A 273 -13.57 21.97 5.18
CA GLU A 273 -14.80 22.76 4.98
C GLU A 273 -15.62 22.20 3.82
N ARG A 274 -14.96 21.89 2.70
CA ARG A 274 -15.61 21.24 1.54
C ARG A 274 -16.25 19.90 1.89
N VAL A 275 -15.63 19.12 2.78
CA VAL A 275 -16.20 17.86 3.25
C VAL A 275 -17.46 18.09 4.08
N LEU A 276 -17.45 19.08 4.98
CA LEU A 276 -18.63 19.41 5.79
C LEU A 276 -19.78 19.89 4.92
N ASP A 277 -19.52 20.78 3.96
CA ASP A 277 -20.51 21.23 2.97
C ASP A 277 -21.11 20.04 2.19
N TYR A 278 -20.27 19.08 1.81
CA TYR A 278 -20.74 17.85 1.17
C TYR A 278 -21.64 17.04 2.11
N ILE A 279 -21.19 16.73 3.34
CA ILE A 279 -21.97 15.96 4.32
C ILE A 279 -23.33 16.60 4.62
N ASP A 280 -23.37 17.93 4.73
CA ASP A 280 -24.58 18.70 5.01
C ASP A 280 -25.54 18.74 3.80
N SER A 281 -25.03 18.53 2.59
CA SER A 281 -25.82 18.43 1.36
C SER A 281 -26.44 17.05 1.12
N GLN A 282 -25.95 16.01 1.81
CA GLN A 282 -26.43 14.64 1.62
C GLN A 282 -27.62 14.33 2.53
N ASP A 283 -28.58 13.58 2.01
CA ASP A 283 -29.62 12.97 2.83
C ASP A 283 -29.03 11.87 3.73
N ALA A 284 -29.77 11.49 4.79
CA ALA A 284 -29.36 10.38 5.65
C ALA A 284 -29.31 9.07 4.85
N GLY A 285 -28.16 8.39 4.88
CA GLY A 285 -27.89 7.17 4.12
C GLY A 285 -26.41 6.77 4.18
N GLU A 286 -26.06 5.65 3.55
CA GLU A 286 -24.72 5.04 3.63
C GLU A 286 -23.62 5.94 3.04
N VAL A 287 -23.90 6.65 1.93
CA VAL A 287 -22.97 7.64 1.36
C VAL A 287 -22.61 8.72 2.38
N ARG A 288 -23.61 9.29 3.06
CA ARG A 288 -23.41 10.34 4.07
C ARG A 288 -22.65 9.79 5.28
N ASP A 289 -23.06 8.63 5.78
CA ASP A 289 -22.42 7.99 6.93
C ASP A 289 -20.95 7.63 6.63
N ASN A 290 -20.65 7.15 5.42
CA ASN A 290 -19.29 6.88 4.97
C ASN A 290 -18.45 8.15 4.84
N ALA A 291 -19.04 9.26 4.37
CA ALA A 291 -18.36 10.56 4.34
C ALA A 291 -18.08 11.08 5.76
N VAL A 292 -19.03 10.96 6.70
CA VAL A 292 -18.82 11.31 8.12
C VAL A 292 -17.69 10.48 8.71
N GLN A 293 -17.68 9.16 8.50
CA GLN A 293 -16.58 8.30 8.94
C GLN A 293 -15.25 8.73 8.33
N GLY A 294 -15.23 9.00 7.02
CA GLY A 294 -14.06 9.54 6.32
C GLY A 294 -13.54 10.81 6.98
N TYR A 295 -14.41 11.78 7.28
CA TYR A 295 -14.04 13.02 7.95
C TYR A 295 -13.45 12.76 9.35
N VAL A 296 -14.12 11.92 10.14
CA VAL A 296 -13.67 11.51 11.48
C VAL A 296 -12.25 10.94 11.40
N TYR A 297 -11.99 9.96 10.52
CA TYR A 297 -10.68 9.27 10.36
C TYR A 297 -9.62 10.08 9.59
N GLY A 298 -10.05 11.03 8.78
CA GLY A 298 -9.20 11.89 7.98
C GLY A 298 -8.64 13.06 8.75
N ASN A 299 -9.53 13.82 9.39
CA ASN A 299 -9.23 15.10 10.01
C ASN A 299 -8.73 14.95 11.45
N ARG A 300 -7.46 15.29 11.67
CA ARG A 300 -6.83 15.25 13.00
C ARG A 300 -6.79 16.61 13.68
N ASP A 301 -7.10 17.68 12.96
CA ASP A 301 -7.01 19.05 13.46
C ASP A 301 -8.38 19.58 13.95
N ALA A 302 -9.47 18.87 13.63
CA ALA A 302 -10.81 19.20 14.10
C ALA A 302 -10.96 18.99 15.61
N SER A 303 -11.70 19.90 16.25
CA SER A 303 -12.12 19.79 17.66
C SER A 303 -12.76 18.43 17.92
N PRO A 304 -12.28 17.65 18.92
CA PRO A 304 -12.89 16.36 19.24
C PRO A 304 -14.37 16.46 19.59
N ALA A 305 -14.78 17.55 20.25
CA ALA A 305 -16.18 17.79 20.59
C ALA A 305 -17.07 17.97 19.35
N ASP A 306 -16.56 18.64 18.31
CA ASP A 306 -17.30 18.88 17.07
C ASP A 306 -17.37 17.60 16.23
N THR A 307 -16.24 16.89 16.17
CA THR A 307 -16.13 15.59 15.49
C THR A 307 -17.03 14.53 16.14
N ILE A 308 -17.17 14.51 17.47
CA ILE A 308 -18.13 13.63 18.17
C ILE A 308 -19.57 13.96 17.78
N ARG A 309 -19.96 15.25 17.80
CA ARG A 309 -21.33 15.64 17.41
C ARG A 309 -21.66 15.21 15.98
N LEU A 310 -20.69 15.32 15.06
CA LEU A 310 -20.87 14.84 13.70
C LEU A 310 -20.98 13.31 13.64
N ALA A 311 -20.10 12.59 14.34
CA ALA A 311 -20.11 11.13 14.41
C ALA A 311 -21.41 10.58 15.02
N GLU A 312 -22.03 11.28 15.98
CA GLU A 312 -23.33 10.93 16.55
C GLU A 312 -24.48 10.98 15.51
N THR A 313 -24.28 11.65 14.37
CA THR A 313 -25.26 11.67 13.27
C THR A 313 -25.22 10.44 12.37
N ILE A 314 -24.24 9.55 12.53
CA ILE A 314 -24.16 8.29 11.79
C ILE A 314 -25.38 7.44 12.14
N SER A 315 -26.10 6.94 11.13
CA SER A 315 -27.34 6.18 11.31
C SER A 315 -27.05 4.79 11.88
N GLY A 316 -26.03 4.10 11.36
CA GLY A 316 -25.58 2.79 11.83
C GLY A 316 -25.07 2.81 13.27
N GLU A 317 -25.68 2.03 14.18
CA GLU A 317 -25.35 2.06 15.61
C GLU A 317 -23.91 1.63 15.91
N GLU A 318 -23.44 0.56 15.26
CA GLU A 318 -22.06 0.08 15.44
C GLU A 318 -21.04 1.11 14.92
N ASP A 319 -21.27 1.66 13.74
CA ASP A 319 -20.39 2.67 13.14
C ASP A 319 -20.34 3.95 13.96
N ARG A 320 -21.50 4.44 14.40
CA ARG A 320 -21.64 5.58 15.31
C ARG A 320 -20.85 5.33 16.59
N GLN A 321 -21.04 4.17 17.23
CA GLN A 321 -20.30 3.82 18.45
C GLN A 321 -18.79 3.76 18.20
N ARG A 322 -18.33 3.15 17.10
CA ARG A 322 -16.90 3.04 16.76
C ARG A 322 -16.27 4.41 16.51
N ALA A 323 -16.93 5.27 15.74
CA ALA A 323 -16.46 6.62 15.44
C ALA A 323 -16.38 7.49 16.70
N VAL A 324 -17.47 7.58 17.48
CA VAL A 324 -17.52 8.34 18.74
C VAL A 324 -16.49 7.84 19.74
N THR A 325 -16.38 6.53 19.93
CA THR A 325 -15.42 5.94 20.87
C THR A 325 -13.98 6.31 20.50
N ARG A 326 -13.62 6.20 19.21
CA ARG A 326 -12.27 6.53 18.76
C ARG A 326 -11.92 8.01 18.99
N VAL A 327 -12.86 8.93 18.74
CA VAL A 327 -12.61 10.36 18.98
C VAL A 327 -12.55 10.66 20.48
N ALA A 328 -13.37 10.03 21.31
CA ALA A 328 -13.29 10.19 22.77
C ALA A 328 -11.95 9.68 23.35
N TYR A 329 -11.33 8.65 22.78
CA TYR A 329 -9.96 8.26 23.13
C TYR A 329 -8.93 9.33 22.77
N GLU A 330 -9.08 10.00 21.63
CA GLU A 330 -8.21 11.10 21.24
C GLU A 330 -8.41 12.29 22.18
N TRP A 331 -9.67 12.65 22.45
CA TRP A 331 -10.06 13.74 23.32
C TRP A 331 -9.56 13.59 24.75
N ALA A 332 -9.59 12.37 25.31
CA ALA A 332 -9.10 12.10 26.67
C ALA A 332 -7.63 12.48 26.89
N ARG A 333 -6.83 12.58 25.81
CA ARG A 333 -5.43 13.00 25.88
C ARG A 333 -5.27 14.52 25.74
N GLU A 334 -6.12 15.13 24.93
CA GLU A 334 -6.07 16.58 24.62
C GLU A 334 -6.76 17.41 25.70
N ASP A 335 -7.94 16.97 26.13
CA ASP A 335 -8.76 17.59 27.18
C ASP A 335 -9.45 16.49 28.02
N PRO A 336 -8.73 15.94 29.02
CA PRO A 336 -9.26 14.88 29.86
C PRO A 336 -10.47 15.32 30.67
N GLN A 337 -10.53 16.58 31.12
CA GLN A 337 -11.65 17.06 31.93
C GLN A 337 -12.95 17.16 31.11
N ALA A 338 -12.89 17.68 29.88
CA ALA A 338 -14.05 17.72 29.01
C ALA A 338 -14.50 16.31 28.60
N THR A 339 -13.55 15.40 28.39
CA THR A 339 -13.87 14.00 28.08
C THR A 339 -14.63 13.32 29.21
N LEU A 340 -14.19 13.48 30.47
CA LEU A 340 -14.89 12.92 31.62
C LEU A 340 -16.33 13.44 31.73
N GLN A 341 -16.55 14.74 31.49
CA GLN A 341 -17.91 15.32 31.48
C GLN A 341 -18.77 14.74 30.35
N TYR A 342 -18.20 14.56 29.16
CA TYR A 342 -18.90 13.91 28.05
C TYR A 342 -19.30 12.47 28.40
N LEU A 343 -18.40 11.70 29.02
CA LEU A 343 -18.66 10.32 29.44
C LEU A 343 -19.76 10.20 30.51
N GLU A 344 -20.13 11.26 31.23
CA GLU A 344 -21.27 11.23 32.16
C GLU A 344 -22.62 11.28 31.44
N THR A 345 -22.66 11.79 30.20
CA THR A 345 -23.91 12.15 29.50
C THR A 345 -24.18 11.30 28.26
N THR A 346 -23.13 10.79 27.62
CA THR A 346 -23.28 9.95 26.42
C THR A 346 -23.84 8.58 26.77
N GLU A 347 -24.74 8.05 25.94
CA GLU A 347 -25.19 6.64 25.97
C GLU A 347 -24.59 5.84 24.79
N VAL A 348 -23.90 6.51 23.85
CA VAL A 348 -23.36 5.90 22.63
C VAL A 348 -22.15 5.00 22.93
N ILE A 349 -21.35 5.37 23.92
CA ILE A 349 -20.15 4.60 24.30
C ILE A 349 -20.53 3.48 25.26
N GLY A 350 -20.31 2.24 24.82
CA GLY A 350 -20.47 1.03 25.64
C GLY A 350 -19.55 1.00 26.87
N GLU A 351 -20.02 0.33 27.93
CA GLU A 351 -19.44 0.36 29.28
C GLU A 351 -17.93 0.06 29.33
N GLU A 352 -17.46 -0.97 28.64
CA GLU A 352 -16.05 -1.36 28.63
C GLU A 352 -15.14 -0.26 28.05
N SER A 353 -15.58 0.38 26.96
CA SER A 353 -14.85 1.50 26.36
C SER A 353 -14.95 2.75 27.22
N ARG A 354 -16.10 3.01 27.84
CA ARG A 354 -16.30 4.12 28.78
C ARG A 354 -15.31 4.03 29.95
N GLN A 355 -15.21 2.86 30.57
CA GLN A 355 -14.27 2.62 31.66
C GLN A 355 -12.82 2.89 31.23
N ARG A 356 -12.40 2.32 30.08
CA ARG A 356 -11.04 2.53 29.58
C ARG A 356 -10.72 3.99 29.24
N ILE A 357 -11.67 4.73 28.66
CA ILE A 357 -11.48 6.14 28.34
C ILE A 357 -11.44 6.97 29.62
N SER A 358 -12.29 6.67 30.61
CA SER A 358 -12.28 7.34 31.93
C SER A 358 -10.95 7.16 32.64
N GLU A 359 -10.47 5.92 32.77
CA GLU A 359 -9.18 5.61 33.39
C GLU A 359 -8.03 6.33 32.68
N MET A 360 -8.09 6.43 31.35
CA MET A 360 -7.09 7.13 30.55
C MET A 360 -7.13 8.64 30.79
N ALA A 361 -8.32 9.24 30.78
CA ALA A 361 -8.52 10.67 31.01
C ALA A 361 -8.12 11.07 32.43
N GLU A 362 -8.44 10.26 33.44
CA GLU A 362 -8.03 10.50 34.84
C GLU A 362 -6.50 10.50 34.99
N ARG A 363 -5.82 9.55 34.34
CA ARG A 363 -4.35 9.48 34.33
C ARG A 363 -3.72 10.65 33.59
N ALA A 364 -4.28 11.03 32.44
CA ALA A 364 -3.85 12.21 31.69
C ALA A 364 -4.05 13.50 32.51
N ALA A 365 -5.18 13.65 33.20
CA ALA A 365 -5.47 14.77 34.09
C ALA A 365 -4.50 14.84 35.29
N ALA A 366 -4.01 13.68 35.75
CA ALA A 366 -2.99 13.58 36.79
C ALA A 366 -1.55 13.86 36.28
N GLY A 367 -1.37 14.10 34.98
CA GLY A 367 -0.08 14.40 34.36
C GLY A 367 0.78 13.17 34.05
N GLU A 368 0.18 11.96 34.03
CA GLU A 368 0.88 10.74 33.63
C GLU A 368 1.08 10.67 32.10
N GLU A 369 2.18 10.07 31.66
CA GLU A 369 2.41 9.79 30.24
C GLU A 369 1.52 8.64 29.76
N VAL A 370 0.65 8.92 28.80
CA VAL A 370 -0.30 7.95 28.25
C VAL A 370 0.10 7.56 26.82
N GLY A 371 0.31 6.25 26.60
CA GLY A 371 0.74 5.73 25.30
C GLY A 371 -0.26 5.95 24.15
N ARG A 372 0.25 6.08 22.92
CA ARG A 372 -0.53 6.41 21.71
C ARG A 372 -1.46 5.29 21.20
N SER A 373 -1.29 4.04 21.62
CA SER A 373 -1.97 2.89 20.98
C SER A 373 -3.44 2.76 21.38
N PHE A 374 -4.35 3.12 20.46
CA PHE A 374 -5.70 2.55 20.41
C PHE A 374 -5.56 1.09 19.95
N ARG A 375 -5.77 0.12 20.84
CA ARG A 375 -6.20 -1.22 20.43
C ARG A 375 -7.71 -1.13 20.34
N GLY A 376 -8.26 -1.13 19.12
CA GLY A 376 -9.70 -1.27 18.94
C GLY A 376 -10.22 -2.51 19.69
N PRO A 377 -11.53 -2.59 19.94
CA PRO A 377 -12.11 -3.80 20.50
C PRO A 377 -11.65 -5.00 19.67
N PRO A 378 -11.27 -6.14 20.29
CA PRO A 378 -10.86 -7.31 19.54
C PRO A 378 -12.00 -7.70 18.60
N GLY A 379 -11.76 -7.55 17.30
CA GLY A 379 -12.66 -8.06 16.28
C GLY A 379 -12.90 -9.54 16.57
N ARG A 380 -14.16 -9.93 16.73
CA ARG A 380 -14.49 -11.35 16.74
C ARG A 380 -14.18 -11.86 15.34
N ARG A 381 -13.25 -12.83 15.28
CA ARG A 381 -12.96 -13.63 14.10
C ARG A 381 -14.20 -14.33 13.59
#